data_AF-A0A0F8VSB6-F1
#
_entry.id   AF-A0A0F8VSB6-F1
#
_cell.length_a   1.000
_cell.length_b   1.000
_cell.length_c   1.000
_cell.angle_alpha   90.00
_cell.angle_beta   90.00
_cell.angle_gamma   90.00
#
_symmetry.space_group_name_H-M   'P 1'
#
loop_
_entity.id
_entity.type
_entity.pdbx_description
1 polymer ?
#
loop_
_entity_poly.entity_id
_entity_poly.type
_entity_poly.pdbx_seq_one_letter_code
_entity_poly.pdbx_strand_id
1 'polypeptide(L)'
;MTGHTPGPWKIEPECAYGWDIYSGEYPKRLWVADAKSPHNSKGFPPREEGLANAHLIAAAPELLTALKLVRSMVGAPHDFTIADIWNAQKKADEVIAKAEAAKVT
;
A
#
# COMPACT_ATOMS: atom_id res chain seq x y z
N MET A 1 -6.47 10.38 19.47
CA MET A 1 -5.38 10.42 18.48
C MET A 1 -5.73 9.44 17.36
N THR A 2 -6.13 9.93 16.19
CA THR A 2 -6.37 9.07 15.01
C THR A 2 -5.06 8.99 14.22
N GLY A 3 -4.05 8.40 14.85
CA GLY A 3 -2.68 8.35 14.34
C GLY A 3 -2.53 7.22 13.33
N HIS A 4 -2.75 7.50 12.06
CA HIS A 4 -2.28 6.60 11.00
C HIS A 4 -0.76 6.45 11.12
N THR A 5 -0.23 5.23 11.07
CA THR A 5 1.21 5.01 10.95
C THR A 5 1.68 5.64 9.64
N PRO A 6 2.54 6.67 9.64
CA PRO A 6 2.97 7.30 8.40
C PRO A 6 3.70 6.29 7.50
N GLY A 7 3.35 6.30 6.22
CA GLY A 7 4.14 5.64 5.18
C GLY A 7 5.45 6.38 4.89
N PRO A 8 6.28 5.88 3.97
CA PRO A 8 6.06 4.72 3.11
C PRO A 8 6.22 3.40 3.87
N TRP A 9 5.48 2.38 3.44
CA TRP A 9 5.61 1.02 3.97
C TRP A 9 6.26 0.12 2.92
N LYS A 10 7.08 -0.81 3.40
CA LYS A 10 7.85 -1.74 2.57
C LYS A 10 7.58 -3.17 3.01
N ILE A 11 7.48 -4.05 2.01
CA ILE A 11 7.42 -5.50 2.19
C ILE A 11 8.85 -5.99 2.30
N GLU A 12 9.16 -6.75 3.35
CA GLU A 12 10.45 -7.44 3.41
C GLU A 12 10.43 -8.74 2.60
N PRO A 13 11.62 -9.21 2.14
CA PRO A 13 11.75 -10.54 1.59
C PRO A 13 11.11 -11.58 2.52
N GLU A 14 10.53 -12.63 1.93
CA GLU A 14 9.88 -13.70 2.70
C GLU A 14 10.83 -14.22 3.79
N CYS A 15 10.43 -14.05 5.05
CA CYS A 15 11.16 -14.55 6.20
C CYS A 15 10.55 -15.87 6.68
N ALA A 16 11.15 -16.50 7.71
CA ALA A 16 10.61 -17.73 8.30
C ALA A 16 9.14 -17.59 8.76
N TYR A 17 8.67 -16.36 8.93
CA TYR A 17 7.34 -16.01 9.41
C TYR A 17 6.42 -15.46 8.33
N GLY A 18 6.84 -15.34 7.07
CA GLY A 18 6.00 -14.83 5.98
C GLY A 18 6.47 -13.47 5.47
N TRP A 19 5.53 -12.56 5.20
CA TRP A 19 5.83 -11.20 4.75
C TRP A 19 5.48 -10.20 5.82
N ASP A 20 6.51 -9.55 6.32
CA ASP A 20 6.39 -8.45 7.25
C ASP A 20 6.34 -7.12 6.49
N ILE A 21 5.55 -6.19 7.01
CA ILE A 21 5.45 -4.83 6.51
C ILE A 21 6.08 -3.90 7.55
N TYR A 22 7.02 -3.06 7.10
CA TYR A 22 7.71 -2.09 7.96
C TYR A 22 7.53 -0.67 7.45
N SER A 23 7.58 0.29 8.38
CA SER A 23 7.76 1.72 8.11
C SER A 23 9.21 2.11 8.36
N GLY A 24 9.80 2.88 7.43
CA GLY A 24 11.18 3.36 7.53
C GLY A 24 12.25 2.33 7.11
N GLU A 25 13.51 2.63 7.45
CA GLU A 25 14.69 1.83 7.10
C GLU A 25 15.41 1.31 8.35
N TYR A 26 16.14 0.21 8.21
CA TYR A 26 17.01 -0.29 9.28
C TYR A 26 18.06 0.76 9.69
N PRO A 27 18.41 0.90 10.99
CA PRO A 27 17.90 0.17 12.15
C PRO A 27 16.61 0.77 12.76
N LYS A 28 16.10 1.88 12.22
CA LYS A 28 14.97 2.63 12.79
C LYS A 28 13.60 2.20 12.24
N ARG A 29 13.51 0.99 11.66
CA ARG A 29 12.27 0.50 11.07
C ARG A 29 11.27 0.12 12.17
N LEU A 30 9.99 0.37 11.91
CA LEU A 30 8.89 0.01 12.80
C LEU A 30 8.05 -1.07 12.12
N TRP A 31 7.75 -2.15 12.84
CA TRP A 31 6.82 -3.17 12.36
C TRP A 31 5.40 -2.59 12.26
N VAL A 32 4.74 -2.83 11.14
CA VAL A 32 3.39 -2.31 10.83
C VAL A 32 2.36 -3.43 10.88
N ALA A 33 2.64 -4.55 10.19
CA ALA A 33 1.74 -5.68 10.07
C ALA A 33 2.47 -6.94 9.56
N ASP A 34 1.86 -8.10 9.80
CA ASP A 34 2.18 -9.36 9.13
C ASP A 34 1.12 -9.63 8.05
N ALA A 35 1.52 -9.82 6.79
CA ALA A 35 0.60 -10.30 5.74
C ALA A 35 0.44 -11.83 5.76
N LYS A 36 1.34 -12.53 6.47
CA LYS A 36 1.32 -13.96 6.76
C LYS A 36 2.12 -14.13 8.04
N SER A 37 1.59 -14.85 9.04
CA SER A 37 2.29 -15.13 10.30
C SER A 37 1.98 -16.54 10.78
N PRO A 38 2.93 -17.49 10.78
CA PRO A 38 2.70 -18.88 11.17
C PRO A 38 2.35 -19.03 12.66
N HIS A 39 2.46 -17.96 13.45
CA HIS A 39 2.11 -17.96 14.87
C HIS A 39 0.61 -17.81 15.15
N ASN A 40 -0.19 -17.39 14.16
CA ASN A 40 -1.66 -17.33 14.27
C ASN A 40 -2.29 -18.55 13.58
N SER A 41 -2.60 -19.57 14.37
CA SER A 41 -2.65 -20.99 13.99
C SER A 41 -3.88 -21.50 13.22
N LYS A 42 -4.69 -20.68 12.54
CA LYS A 42 -5.80 -21.20 11.69
C LYS A 42 -6.07 -20.36 10.43
N GLY A 43 -6.01 -21.00 9.26
CA GLY A 43 -6.58 -20.50 8.00
C GLY A 43 -5.70 -19.53 7.23
N PHE A 44 -4.48 -19.93 6.86
CA PHE A 44 -3.59 -19.08 6.07
C PHE A 44 -4.08 -18.92 4.63
N PRO A 45 -4.02 -17.70 4.07
CA PRO A 45 -4.07 -17.54 2.64
C PRO A 45 -2.88 -18.29 2.01
N PRO A 46 -3.04 -18.89 0.80
CA PRO A 46 -1.93 -19.41 0.02
C PRO A 46 -0.81 -18.39 -0.15
N ARG A 47 0.40 -18.86 -0.45
CA ARG A 47 1.60 -18.02 -0.63
C ARG A 47 1.31 -16.80 -1.52
N GLU A 48 0.71 -17.04 -2.69
CA GLU A 48 0.37 -15.98 -3.65
C GLU A 48 -0.61 -14.94 -3.07
N GLU A 49 -1.63 -15.39 -2.35
CA GLU A 49 -2.60 -14.50 -1.70
C GLU A 49 -1.97 -13.69 -0.56
N GLY A 50 -1.07 -14.29 0.24
CA GLY A 50 -0.33 -13.56 1.27
C GLY A 50 0.59 -12.48 0.69
N LEU A 51 1.25 -12.76 -0.44
CA LEU A 51 2.05 -11.76 -1.16
C LEU A 51 1.15 -10.63 -1.70
N ALA A 52 0.00 -10.97 -2.30
CA ALA A 52 -0.98 -9.98 -2.75
C ALA A 52 -1.47 -9.07 -1.63
N ASN A 53 -1.77 -9.64 -0.47
CA ASN A 53 -2.17 -8.88 0.72
C ASN A 53 -1.04 -7.95 1.19
N ALA A 54 0.21 -8.40 1.17
CA ALA A 54 1.36 -7.57 1.52
C ALA A 54 1.50 -6.36 0.58
N HIS A 55 1.35 -6.56 -0.72
CA HIS A 55 1.36 -5.49 -1.73
C HIS A 55 0.24 -4.48 -1.50
N LEU A 56 -0.98 -4.96 -1.24
CA LEU A 56 -2.13 -4.11 -0.94
C LEU A 56 -1.91 -3.26 0.30
N ILE A 57 -1.42 -3.85 1.40
CA ILE A 57 -1.11 -3.14 2.65
C ILE A 57 -0.05 -2.08 2.38
N ALA A 58 1.07 -2.47 1.76
CA ALA A 58 2.19 -1.56 1.51
C ALA A 58 1.84 -0.37 0.61
N ALA A 59 0.82 -0.50 -0.25
CA ALA A 59 0.33 0.58 -1.12
C ALA A 59 -0.73 1.49 -0.46
N ALA A 60 -1.22 1.15 0.75
CA ALA A 60 -2.34 1.87 1.37
C ALA A 60 -2.08 3.37 1.63
N PRO A 61 -0.89 3.82 2.09
CA PRO A 61 -0.61 5.24 2.29
C PRO A 61 -0.70 6.05 0.97
N GLU A 62 -0.13 5.51 -0.10
CA GLU A 62 -0.17 6.13 -1.42
C GLU A 62 -1.58 6.08 -2.02
N LEU A 63 -2.32 4.99 -1.81
CA LEU A 63 -3.73 4.85 -2.22
C LEU A 63 -4.61 5.88 -1.53
N LEU A 64 -4.45 6.07 -0.22
CA LEU A 64 -5.16 7.11 0.52
C LEU A 64 -4.83 8.50 -0.03
N THR A 65 -3.59 8.74 -0.43
CA THR A 65 -3.16 10.02 -1.03
C THR A 65 -3.80 10.24 -2.39
N ALA A 66 -3.80 9.22 -3.25
CA ALA A 66 -4.45 9.27 -4.57
C ALA A 66 -5.97 9.49 -4.45
N LEU A 67 -6.64 8.77 -3.54
CA LEU A 67 -8.08 8.94 -3.29
C LEU A 67 -8.42 10.33 -2.77
N LYS A 68 -7.59 10.92 -1.89
CA LYS A 68 -7.76 12.30 -1.43
C LYS A 68 -7.66 13.30 -2.59
N LEU A 69 -6.74 13.07 -3.53
CA LEU A 69 -6.57 13.89 -4.73
C LEU A 69 -7.80 13.77 -5.64
N VAL A 70 -8.25 12.56 -5.95
CA VAL A 70 -9.47 12.34 -6.75
C VAL A 70 -10.69 12.99 -6.08
N ARG A 71 -10.85 12.85 -4.75
CA ARG A 71 -11.93 13.50 -4.00
C ARG A 71 -11.88 15.02 -4.12
N SER A 72 -10.69 15.62 -4.11
CA SER A 72 -10.55 17.07 -4.28
C SER A 72 -11.03 17.56 -5.65
N MET A 73 -11.00 16.69 -6.67
CA MET A 73 -11.45 17.00 -8.03
C MET A 73 -12.97 16.99 -8.20
N VAL A 74 -13.69 16.17 -7.44
CA VAL A 74 -15.15 15.99 -7.57
C VAL A 74 -15.95 17.11 -6.88
N GLY A 75 -15.30 17.95 -6.05
CA GLY A 75 -15.99 18.95 -5.22
C GLY A 75 -15.49 20.39 -5.33
N ALA A 76 -14.47 20.68 -6.13
CA ALA A 76 -13.97 22.05 -6.28
C ALA A 76 -14.66 22.77 -7.46
N PRO A 77 -14.84 24.11 -7.38
CA PRO A 77 -15.08 24.91 -8.58
C PRO A 77 -13.98 24.63 -9.62
N HIS A 78 -14.33 24.70 -10.90
CA HIS A 78 -13.63 24.18 -12.09
C HIS A 78 -12.19 24.69 -12.36
N ASP A 79 -11.36 24.91 -11.36
CA ASP A 79 -10.00 25.47 -11.46
C ASP A 79 -8.91 24.39 -11.69
N PHE A 80 -9.28 23.20 -12.16
CA PHE A 80 -8.31 22.17 -12.54
C PHE A 80 -7.91 22.28 -14.00
N THR A 81 -6.61 22.25 -14.26
CA THR A 81 -6.08 22.14 -15.61
C THR A 81 -6.13 20.69 -16.09
N ILE A 82 -6.06 20.47 -17.40
CA ILE A 82 -5.87 19.12 -17.98
C ILE A 82 -4.60 18.45 -17.43
N ALA A 83 -3.55 19.24 -17.13
CA ALA A 83 -2.33 18.71 -16.54
C ALA A 83 -2.55 18.17 -15.12
N ASP A 84 -3.42 18.80 -14.32
CA ASP A 84 -3.76 18.32 -12.97
C ASP A 84 -4.47 16.96 -13.04
N ILE A 85 -5.38 16.79 -14.01
CA ILE A 85 -6.10 15.54 -14.25
C ILE A 85 -5.12 14.43 -14.65
N TRP A 86 -4.22 14.70 -15.60
CA TRP A 86 -3.21 13.72 -16.03
C TRP A 86 -2.25 13.33 -14.91
N ASN A 87 -1.83 14.30 -14.08
CA ASN A 87 -0.96 14.03 -12.94
C ASN A 87 -1.65 13.16 -11.88
N ALA A 88 -2.94 13.37 -11.63
CA ALA A 88 -3.72 12.54 -10.71
C ALA A 88 -3.92 11.13 -11.26
N GLN A 89 -4.24 11.01 -12.54
CA GLN A 89 -4.37 9.71 -13.21
C GLN A 89 -3.07 8.91 -13.12
N LYS A 90 -1.93 9.51 -13.49
CA LYS A 90 -0.62 8.86 -13.42
C LYS A 90 -0.30 8.35 -12.01
N LYS A 91 -0.56 9.16 -10.98
CA LYS A 91 -0.35 8.76 -9.58
C LYS A 91 -1.28 7.61 -9.18
N ALA A 92 -2.53 7.61 -9.63
CA ALA A 92 -3.44 6.50 -9.39
C ALA A 92 -2.92 5.20 -10.03
N ASP A 93 -2.46 5.27 -11.29
CA ASP A 93 -1.93 4.13 -12.03
C ASP A 93 -0.68 3.53 -11.35
N GLU A 94 0.25 4.36 -10.89
CA GLU A 94 1.45 3.92 -10.15
C GLU A 94 1.09 3.15 -8.87
N VAL A 95 0.08 3.63 -8.14
CA VAL A 95 -0.37 2.99 -6.90
C VAL A 95 -1.14 1.69 -7.18
N ILE A 96 -1.97 1.67 -8.23
CA ILE A 96 -2.64 0.45 -8.69
C ILE A 96 -1.60 -0.60 -9.06
N ALA A 97 -0.58 -0.24 -9.85
CA ALA A 97 0.50 -1.15 -10.23
C ALA A 97 1.24 -1.70 -8.99
N LYS A 98 1.53 -0.86 -7.98
CA LYS A 98 2.15 -1.30 -6.72
C LYS A 98 1.29 -2.33 -5.98
N ALA A 99 -0.03 -2.12 -5.96
CA ALA A 99 -0.99 -3.03 -5.33
C ALA A 99 -1.20 -4.32 -6.13
N GLU A 100 -1.16 -4.26 -7.47
CA GLU A 100 -1.40 -5.38 -8.38
C GLU A 100 -0.15 -6.21 -8.71
N ALA A 101 1.05 -5.76 -8.33
CA ALA A 101 2.32 -6.45 -8.60
C ALA A 101 2.37 -7.93 -8.17
N ALA A 102 1.40 -8.40 -7.37
CA ALA A 102 1.23 -9.80 -7.02
C ALA A 102 0.57 -10.69 -8.11
N LYS A 103 0.01 -10.13 -9.20
CA LYS A 103 -0.65 -10.91 -10.27
C LYS A 103 0.31 -11.49 -11.32
N VAL A 104 1.62 -11.34 -11.18
CA VAL A 104 2.59 -11.83 -12.17
C VAL A 104 3.43 -12.97 -11.59
N THR A 105 2.84 -14.16 -11.51
CA THR A 105 3.54 -15.47 -11.61
C THR A 105 2.50 -16.56 -11.82
#